data_AF-A0A6C0ALY7-F1
#
_entry.id   AF-A0A6C0ALY7-F1
#
_cell.length_a   1.000
_cell.length_b   1.000
_cell.length_c   1.000
_cell.angle_alpha   90.00
_cell.angle_beta   90.00
_cell.angle_gamma   90.00
#
_symmetry.space_group_name_H-M   'P 1'
#
loop_
_entity.id
_entity.type
_entity.pdbx_description
1 polymer ?
#
loop_
_entity_poly.entity_id
_entity_poly.type
_entity_poly.pdbx_seq_one_letter_code
_entity_poly.pdbx_strand_id
1 'polypeptide(L)'
;MLVDNNKIVPRNMDTLSIVNVVFAKEPLPPYTYNIGLAEDAYNVTLFQLLMNILMCGARKIYGDYITAENLTKRQFEELQRYMMSIGYIIKYNYTYNKEGIAIKVNIWFEPYMFNSKCNGIITF
;
A
#
# COMPACT_ATOMS: atom_id res chain seq x y z
N MET A 1 -26.13 -4.49 -10.78
CA MET A 1 -24.99 -5.38 -10.53
C MET A 1 -24.01 -4.66 -9.62
N LEU A 2 -24.11 -4.88 -8.31
CA LEU A 2 -23.05 -4.50 -7.38
C LEU A 2 -22.02 -5.63 -7.46
N VAL A 3 -20.85 -5.34 -8.02
CA VAL A 3 -19.76 -6.31 -8.07
C VAL A 3 -19.20 -6.39 -6.66
N ASP A 4 -19.57 -7.46 -5.97
CA ASP A 4 -19.13 -7.78 -4.61
C ASP A 4 -17.64 -8.15 -4.67
N ASN A 5 -16.77 -7.14 -4.62
CA ASN A 5 -15.31 -7.30 -4.67
C ASN A 5 -14.70 -7.63 -3.30
N ASN A 6 -15.53 -7.89 -2.29
CA ASN A 6 -15.07 -8.32 -0.96
C ASN A 6 -14.65 -9.79 -0.99
N LYS A 7 -13.54 -10.08 -1.69
CA LYS A 7 -12.80 -11.31 -1.44
C LYS A 7 -12.27 -11.24 -0.01
N ILE A 8 -12.90 -12.00 0.88
CA ILE A 8 -12.38 -12.26 2.22
C ILE A 8 -11.08 -13.04 2.03
N VAL A 9 -9.96 -12.35 2.24
CA VAL A 9 -8.64 -12.95 2.18
C VAL A 9 -8.44 -13.77 3.47
N PRO A 10 -8.06 -15.06 3.41
CA PRO A 10 -7.89 -15.89 4.60
C PRO A 10 -6.85 -15.32 5.57
N ARG A 11 -7.12 -15.44 6.88
CA ARG A 11 -6.37 -14.84 8.02
C ARG A 11 -4.87 -15.14 8.09
N ASN A 12 -4.36 -16.10 7.32
CA ASN A 12 -2.98 -16.59 7.39
C ASN A 12 -2.32 -16.59 6.01
N MET A 13 -2.31 -15.46 5.30
CA MET A 13 -1.55 -15.32 4.05
C MET A 13 -0.13 -14.81 4.33
N ASP A 14 0.86 -15.47 3.73
CA ASP A 14 2.22 -14.95 3.68
C ASP A 14 2.32 -13.68 2.82
N THR A 15 3.38 -12.91 3.06
CA THR A 15 3.65 -11.65 2.37
C THR A 15 3.63 -11.81 0.85
N LEU A 16 4.08 -12.95 0.33
CA LEU A 16 4.09 -13.25 -1.09
C LEU A 16 2.66 -13.39 -1.64
N SER A 17 1.77 -14.05 -0.89
CA SER A 17 0.36 -14.20 -1.22
C SER A 17 -0.37 -12.85 -1.20
N ILE A 18 -0.09 -12.01 -0.19
CA ILE A 18 -0.63 -10.65 -0.12
C ILE A 18 -0.19 -9.83 -1.33
N VAL A 19 1.10 -9.82 -1.66
CA VAL A 19 1.64 -9.11 -2.81
C VAL A 19 1.01 -9.62 -4.10
N ASN A 20 0.85 -10.94 -4.23
CA ASN A 20 0.24 -11.53 -5.42
C ASN A 20 -1.23 -11.16 -5.60
N VAL A 21 -1.98 -10.96 -4.52
CA VAL A 21 -3.38 -10.51 -4.56
C VAL A 21 -3.47 -9.01 -4.85
N VAL A 22 -2.75 -8.20 -4.07
CA VAL A 22 -2.81 -6.73 -4.14
C VAL A 22 -2.29 -6.22 -5.49
N PHE A 23 -1.18 -6.78 -5.97
CA PHE A 23 -0.52 -6.35 -7.20
C PHE A 23 -0.90 -7.23 -8.42
N ALA A 24 -2.01 -7.98 -8.35
CA ALA A 24 -2.47 -8.80 -9.48
C ALA A 24 -2.99 -7.95 -10.64
N LYS A 25 -3.63 -6.82 -10.31
CA LYS A 25 -4.31 -5.93 -11.24
C LYS A 25 -4.18 -4.50 -10.72
N GLU A 26 -4.33 -3.53 -11.61
CA GLU A 26 -4.37 -2.14 -11.19
C GLU A 26 -5.56 -1.92 -10.22
N PRO A 27 -5.32 -1.36 -9.02
CA PRO A 27 -6.34 -1.20 -8.01
C PRO A 27 -7.37 -0.18 -8.51
N LEU A 28 -8.64 -0.55 -8.42
CA LEU A 28 -9.77 0.32 -8.74
C LEU A 28 -10.43 0.80 -7.43
N PRO A 29 -10.94 2.04 -7.40
CA PRO A 29 -11.80 2.49 -6.31
C PRO A 29 -12.98 1.50 -6.08
N PRO A 30 -13.38 1.23 -4.83
CA PRO A 30 -13.01 1.95 -3.61
C PRO A 30 -11.84 1.31 -2.85
N TYR A 31 -10.75 0.85 -3.50
CA TYR A 31 -9.49 0.49 -2.84
C TYR A 31 -9.67 -0.26 -1.50
N THR A 32 -10.48 -1.34 -1.48
CA THR A 32 -10.83 -2.04 -0.25
C THR A 32 -10.58 -3.53 -0.40
N TYR A 33 -9.38 -3.98 -0.06
CA TYR A 33 -9.14 -5.32 0.44
C TYR A 33 -9.16 -5.25 1.96
N ASN A 34 -10.07 -5.99 2.59
CA ASN A 34 -10.02 -6.22 4.03
C ASN A 34 -8.96 -7.30 4.30
N ILE A 35 -7.69 -6.90 4.27
CA ILE A 35 -6.58 -7.78 4.63
C ILE A 35 -6.38 -7.67 6.13
N GLY A 36 -6.75 -8.72 6.86
CA GLY A 36 -6.31 -8.88 8.24
C GLY A 36 -4.80 -9.10 8.22
N LEU A 37 -4.01 -8.04 8.42
CA LEU A 37 -2.59 -8.15 8.68
C LEU A 37 -2.45 -8.77 10.08
N ALA A 38 -2.27 -10.09 10.14
CA ALA A 38 -2.08 -10.79 11.40
C ALA A 38 -0.72 -10.39 11.98
N GLU A 39 -0.71 -9.36 12.82
CA GLU A 39 0.48 -8.92 13.59
C GLU A 39 1.08 -10.08 14.42
N ASP A 40 0.25 -11.07 14.76
CA ASP A 40 0.61 -12.21 15.59
C ASP A 40 1.29 -13.36 14.82
N ALA A 41 1.16 -13.39 13.48
CA ALA A 41 1.61 -14.51 12.66
C ALA A 41 3.08 -14.39 12.23
N TYR A 42 3.63 -13.18 12.28
CA TYR A 42 5.00 -12.89 11.87
C TYR A 42 5.65 -12.05 12.98
N ASN A 43 6.78 -12.50 13.53
CA ASN A 43 7.57 -11.75 14.53
C ASN A 43 8.20 -10.45 13.95
N VAL A 44 7.41 -9.62 13.29
CA VAL A 44 7.80 -8.39 12.59
C VAL A 44 6.80 -7.30 12.90
N THR A 45 7.27 -6.06 12.96
CA THR A 45 6.40 -4.91 13.21
C THR A 45 5.50 -4.65 12.01
N LEU A 46 4.34 -4.02 12.22
CA LEU A 46 3.46 -3.56 11.14
C LEU A 46 4.22 -2.73 10.10
N PHE A 47 5.15 -1.88 10.54
CA PHE A 47 6.02 -1.12 9.64
C PHE A 47 6.84 -2.02 8.72
N GLN A 48 7.48 -3.06 9.27
CA GLN A 48 8.28 -4.01 8.49
C GLN A 48 7.41 -4.78 7.49
N LEU A 49 6.20 -5.17 7.89
CA LEU A 49 5.24 -5.84 7.02
C LEU A 49 4.83 -4.95 5.84
N LEU A 50 4.41 -3.70 6.12
CA LEU A 50 4.03 -2.74 5.09
C LEU A 50 5.18 -2.38 4.17
N MET A 51 6.39 -2.23 4.72
CA MET A 51 7.59 -1.99 3.94
C MET A 51 7.91 -3.16 3.01
N ASN A 52 7.76 -4.40 3.49
CA ASN A 52 7.94 -5.60 2.66
C ASN A 52 6.89 -5.67 1.55
N ILE A 53 5.61 -5.40 1.84
CA ILE A 53 4.55 -5.36 0.83
C ILE A 53 4.86 -4.31 -0.24
N LEU A 54 5.24 -3.10 0.19
CA LEU A 54 5.61 -2.00 -0.70
C LEU A 54 6.78 -2.40 -1.62
N MET A 55 7.87 -2.92 -1.04
CA MET A 55 9.09 -3.23 -1.80
C MET A 55 8.91 -4.44 -2.71
N CYS A 56 8.22 -5.49 -2.26
CA CYS A 56 7.89 -6.64 -3.10
C CYS A 56 6.96 -6.25 -4.24
N GLY A 57 5.95 -5.41 -3.97
CA GLY A 57 5.07 -4.86 -4.99
C GLY A 57 5.81 -3.99 -6.02
N ALA A 58 6.71 -3.13 -5.56
CA ALA A 58 7.56 -2.31 -6.43
C ALA A 58 8.45 -3.16 -7.33
N ARG A 59 9.10 -4.19 -6.79
CA ARG A 59 9.92 -5.13 -7.58
C ARG A 59 9.09 -5.92 -8.59
N LYS A 60 7.85 -6.29 -8.22
CA LYS A 60 6.94 -6.97 -9.14
C LYS A 60 6.53 -6.10 -10.33
N ILE A 61 6.30 -4.81 -10.13
CA ILE A 61 5.87 -3.89 -11.20
C ILE A 61 7.07 -3.43 -12.05
N TYR A 62 8.17 -3.05 -11.41
CA TYR A 62 9.26 -2.32 -12.05
C TYR A 62 10.56 -3.14 -12.21
N GLY A 63 10.63 -4.34 -11.63
CA GLY A 63 11.80 -5.22 -11.66
C GLY A 63 12.62 -5.24 -10.36
N ASP A 64 13.42 -6.29 -10.19
CA ASP A 64 14.14 -6.60 -8.94
C ASP A 64 15.21 -5.57 -8.54
N TYR A 65 15.65 -4.73 -9.48
CA TYR A 65 16.67 -3.69 -9.26
C TYR A 65 16.14 -2.49 -8.46
N ILE A 66 14.83 -2.39 -8.22
CA ILE A 66 14.24 -1.29 -7.46
C ILE A 66 14.60 -1.38 -5.97
N THR A 67 15.12 -0.26 -5.47
CA THR A 67 15.34 0.03 -4.05
C THR A 67 14.45 1.20 -3.63
N ALA A 68 14.25 1.38 -2.33
CA ALA A 68 13.46 2.49 -1.80
C ALA A 68 14.00 3.86 -2.27
N GLU A 69 15.32 4.00 -2.30
CA GLU A 69 16.01 5.25 -2.70
C GLU A 69 15.87 5.58 -4.18
N ASN A 70 15.66 4.57 -5.02
CA ASN A 70 15.54 4.73 -6.47
C ASN A 70 14.08 4.89 -6.95
N LEU A 71 13.11 4.82 -6.04
CA LEU A 71 11.71 5.07 -6.39
C LEU A 71 11.51 6.55 -6.69
N THR A 72 11.01 6.83 -7.88
CA THR A 72 10.61 8.19 -8.28
C THR A 72 9.29 8.60 -7.64
N LYS A 73 9.02 9.91 -7.58
CA LYS A 73 7.74 10.45 -7.12
C LYS A 73 6.53 9.79 -7.79
N ARG A 74 6.59 9.61 -9.12
CA ARG A 74 5.53 8.97 -9.91
C ARG A 74 5.33 7.51 -9.51
N GLN A 75 6.41 6.76 -9.29
CA GLN A 75 6.31 5.37 -8.86
C GLN A 75 5.70 5.25 -7.46
N PHE A 76 6.01 6.18 -6.55
CA PHE A 76 5.33 6.27 -5.26
C PHE A 76 3.83 6.55 -5.42
N GLU A 77 3.43 7.47 -6.31
CA GLU A 77 2.02 7.79 -6.59
C GLU A 77 1.26 6.59 -7.19
N GLU A 78 1.92 5.76 -7.98
CA GLU A 78 1.34 4.51 -8.52
C GLU A 78 1.22 3.45 -7.41
N LEU A 79 2.29 3.22 -6.64
CA LEU A 79 2.31 2.31 -5.48
C LEU A 79 1.31 2.70 -4.38
N GLN A 80 1.07 4.00 -4.23
CA GLN A 80 0.11 4.57 -3.29
C GLN A 80 -1.29 3.97 -3.46
N ARG A 81 -1.73 3.74 -4.72
CA ARG A 81 -3.06 3.15 -4.99
C ARG A 81 -3.18 1.72 -4.46
N TYR A 82 -2.09 0.95 -4.54
CA TYR A 82 -2.02 -0.42 -4.03
C TYR A 82 -2.00 -0.43 -2.51
N MET A 83 -1.23 0.46 -1.87
CA MET A 83 -1.19 0.55 -0.41
C MET A 83 -2.52 1.05 0.16
N MET A 84 -3.20 1.97 -0.51
CA MET A 84 -4.56 2.40 -0.12
C MET A 84 -5.53 1.23 -0.17
N SER A 85 -5.34 0.29 -1.11
CA SER A 85 -6.18 -0.90 -1.22
C SER A 85 -6.13 -1.81 0.02
N ILE A 86 -5.08 -1.70 0.83
CA ILE A 86 -4.93 -2.43 2.09
C ILE A 86 -5.06 -1.52 3.31
N GLY A 87 -5.60 -0.31 3.13
CA GLY A 87 -5.91 0.62 4.21
C GLY A 87 -4.75 1.51 4.67
N TYR A 88 -3.68 1.68 3.88
CA TYR A 88 -2.53 2.52 4.25
C TYR A 88 -2.12 3.53 3.18
N ILE A 89 -1.61 4.67 3.62
CA ILE A 89 -1.03 5.73 2.80
C ILE A 89 0.49 5.67 2.92
N ILE A 90 1.19 5.75 1.80
CA ILE A 90 2.64 5.92 1.78
C ILE A 90 2.93 7.40 1.99
N LYS A 91 3.76 7.71 2.97
CA LYS A 91 4.35 9.03 3.15
C LYS A 91 5.85 8.92 2.97
N TYR A 92 6.42 9.91 2.32
CA TYR A 92 7.85 9.94 2.09
C TYR A 92 8.38 11.38 2.06
N ASN A 93 9.64 11.52 2.45
CA ASN A 93 10.42 12.73 2.20
C ASN A 93 11.81 12.37 1.70
N TYR A 94 12.36 13.24 0.86
CA TYR A 94 13.74 13.14 0.42
C TYR A 94 14.59 14.07 1.27
N THR A 95 15.71 13.55 1.76
CA THR A 95 16.79 14.36 2.30
C THR A 95 17.76 14.66 1.17
N TYR A 96 18.04 15.93 0.95
CA TYR A 96 18.95 16.38 -0.11
C TYR A 96 20.29 16.82 0.49
N ASN A 97 21.38 16.60 -0.24
CA ASN A 97 22.67 17.18 0.10
C ASN A 97 22.71 18.69 -0.24
N LYS A 98 23.83 19.35 0.03
CA LYS A 98 24.04 20.79 -0.26
C LYS A 98 23.94 21.14 -1.75
N GLU A 99 24.05 20.16 -2.64
CA GLU A 99 23.98 20.32 -4.10
C GLU A 99 22.57 20.03 -4.66
N GLY A 100 21.59 19.76 -3.79
CA GLY A 100 20.22 19.45 -4.20
C GLY A 100 20.01 18.02 -4.70
N ILE A 101 20.97 17.12 -4.46
CA ILE A 101 20.88 15.70 -4.83
C ILE A 101 20.24 14.93 -3.67
N ALA A 102 19.21 14.12 -3.96
CA ALA A 102 18.56 13.26 -2.96
C ALA A 102 19.55 12.16 -2.51
N ILE A 103 19.82 12.10 -1.21
CA ILE A 103 20.75 11.13 -0.60
C ILE A 103 20.06 10.09 0.28
N LYS A 104 18.81 10.36 0.68
CA LYS A 104 18.04 9.46 1.51
C LYS A 104 16.56 9.69 1.29
N VAL A 105 15.79 8.61 1.27
CA VAL A 105 14.33 8.66 1.40
C VAL A 105 13.95 8.18 2.79
N ASN A 106 13.11 8.93 3.50
CA ASN A 106 12.44 8.42 4.70
C ASN A 106 11.01 8.08 4.32
N ILE A 107 10.58 6.84 4.60
CA ILE A 107 9.25 6.32 4.26
C ILE A 107 8.54 5.94 5.56
N TRP A 108 7.28 6.31 5.67
CA TRP A 108 6.39 5.86 6.75
C TRP A 108 4.98 5.64 6.21
N PHE A 109 4.13 5.01 7.03
CA PHE A 109 2.78 4.65 6.64
C PHE A 109 1.77 5.25 7.61
N GLU A 110 0.65 5.73 7.08
CA GLU A 110 -0.48 6.24 7.84
C GLU A 110 -1.76 5.49 7.46
N PRO A 111 -2.74 5.31 8.36
CA PRO A 111 -4.02 4.72 8.00
C PRO A 111 -4.71 5.52 6.89
N TYR A 112 -5.21 4.83 5.86
CA TYR A 112 -6.05 5.42 4.83
C TYR A 112 -7.48 5.60 5.37
N MET A 113 -7.87 6.85 5.59
CA MET A 113 -9.27 7.18 5.92
C MET A 113 -10.01 7.57 4.65
N PHE A 114 -10.97 6.74 4.23
CA PHE A 114 -11.90 7.12 3.17
C PHE A 114 -12.88 8.17 3.73
N ASN A 115 -12.78 9.41 3.24
CA ASN A 115 -13.79 10.42 3.52
C ASN A 115 -15.06 10.12 2.70
N SER A 116 -15.94 9.28 3.24
CA SER A 116 -17.30 9.18 2.72
C SER A 116 -18.04 10.47 3.05
N LYS A 117 -18.47 11.23 2.02
CA LYS A 117 -19.55 12.20 2.20
C LYS A 117 -20.81 11.40 2.53
N CYS A 118 -21.07 11.17 3.81
CA CYS A 118 -22.33 10.63 4.29
C CYS A 118 -23.41 11.70 4.08
N ASN A 119 -23.92 11.81 2.87
CA ASN A 119 -25.20 12.46 2.63
C ASN A 119 -26.26 11.45 3.10
N GLY A 120 -26.54 11.45 4.41
CA GLY A 120 -27.57 10.58 4.98
C GLY A 120 -28.85 10.70 4.16
N ILE A 121 -29.38 9.56 3.71
CA ILE A 121 -30.70 9.51 3.09
C ILE A 121 -31.67 9.78 4.24
N ILE A 122 -32.18 11.01 4.35
CA ILE A 122 -33.34 11.31 5.18
C ILE A 122 -34.55 10.87 4.36
N THR A 123 -35.09 9.70 4.68
CA THR A 123 -36.41 9.28 4.20
C THR A 123 -37.48 10.05 4.97
N PHE A 124 -38.32 10.79 4.25
CA PHE A 124 -39.54 11.43 4.75
C PHE A 124 -40.67 10.41 4.94
#